data_AF-A0A3N4J7G8-F1
#
_entry.id   AF-A0A3N4J7G8-F1
#
_cell.length_a   1.000
_cell.length_b   1.000
_cell.length_c   1.000
_cell.angle_alpha   90.00
_cell.angle_beta   90.00
_cell.angle_gamma   90.00
#
_symmetry.space_group_name_H-M   'P 1'
#
loop_
_entity.id
_entity.type
_entity.pdbx_description
1 polymer ?
#
loop_
_entity_poly.entity_id
_entity_poly.type
_entity_poly.pdbx_seq_one_letter_code
_entity_poly.pdbx_strand_id
1 'polypeptide(L)'
;IENTGHLLTFYPVFHCEINFIEYYWGAAKQFTCNHYEYDFNSLEGLVPEVLASIPPQLIWKYHARTVYIMDTYCNNIVYVSPEYESYVHTKYKSHQHIAISELEAS
;
A
#
# COMPACT_ATOMS: atom_id res chain seq x y z
N ILE A 1 7.81 20.97 15.12
CA ILE A 1 8.18 20.07 13.99
C ILE A 1 9.65 20.26 13.64
N GLU A 2 10.09 21.46 13.23
CA GLU A 2 11.51 21.72 12.91
C GLU A 2 12.44 21.60 14.13
N ASN A 3 12.09 22.20 15.28
CA ASN A 3 12.89 22.11 16.51
C ASN A 3 12.84 20.75 17.23
N THR A 4 12.12 19.78 16.68
CA THR A 4 11.95 18.44 17.27
C THR A 4 12.70 17.34 16.51
N GLY A 5 13.45 17.70 15.47
CA GLY A 5 14.26 16.75 14.68
C GLY A 5 13.44 15.85 13.74
N HIS A 6 12.21 16.21 13.41
CA HIS A 6 11.40 15.45 12.45
C HIS A 6 11.92 15.68 11.03
N LEU A 7 12.11 14.59 10.28
CA LEU A 7 12.43 14.63 8.87
C LEU A 7 11.13 14.76 8.06
N LEU A 8 11.13 15.66 7.07
CA LEU A 8 10.00 15.88 6.17
C LEU A 8 10.30 15.24 4.81
N THR A 9 9.42 14.35 4.37
CA THR A 9 9.46 13.78 3.02
C THR A 9 8.60 14.61 2.08
N PHE A 10 9.21 15.18 1.04
CA PHE A 10 8.49 15.93 0.02
C PHE A 10 8.08 15.01 -1.14
N TYR A 11 6.81 15.08 -1.52
CA TYR A 11 6.28 14.36 -2.67
C TYR A 11 5.95 15.35 -3.80
N PRO A 12 6.23 14.98 -5.07
CA PRO A 12 5.69 15.65 -6.25
C PRO A 12 4.18 15.87 -6.18
N VAL A 13 3.72 17.03 -6.65
CA VAL A 13 2.29 17.34 -6.72
C VAL A 13 1.63 16.42 -7.75
N PHE A 14 0.44 15.88 -7.43
CA PHE A 14 -0.35 14.96 -8.28
C PHE A 14 0.19 13.53 -8.45
N HIS A 15 1.13 13.10 -7.60
CA HIS A 15 1.67 11.74 -7.60
C HIS A 15 1.26 10.99 -6.33
N CYS A 16 -0.01 10.59 -6.23
CA CYS A 16 -0.52 9.90 -5.04
C CYS A 16 -0.01 8.45 -4.95
N GLU A 17 0.35 7.84 -6.08
CA GLU A 17 0.88 6.49 -6.20
C GLU A 17 2.22 6.25 -5.50
N ILE A 18 2.96 7.31 -5.19
CA ILE A 18 4.22 7.25 -4.43
C ILE A 18 4.04 7.57 -2.95
N ASN A 19 2.82 7.92 -2.51
CA ASN A 19 2.50 8.12 -1.10
C ASN A 19 1.92 6.84 -0.49
N PHE A 20 2.73 6.10 0.28
CA PHE A 20 2.34 4.75 0.73
C PHE A 20 1.10 4.75 1.65
N ILE A 21 0.79 5.88 2.30
CA ILE A 21 -0.39 6.02 3.16
C ILE A 21 -1.70 5.93 2.37
N GLU A 22 -1.69 6.27 1.07
CA GLU A 22 -2.86 6.14 0.20
C GLU A 22 -3.27 4.68 0.04
N TYR A 23 -2.31 3.76 -0.04
CA TYR A 23 -2.59 2.33 -0.08
C TYR A 23 -3.15 1.82 1.25
N TYR A 24 -2.62 2.33 2.38
CA TYR A 24 -3.14 2.00 3.70
C TYR A 24 -4.60 2.46 3.85
N TRP A 25 -4.91 3.70 3.47
CA TRP A 25 -6.28 4.21 3.46
C TRP A 25 -7.19 3.47 2.48
N GLY A 26 -6.66 3.07 1.31
CA GLY A 26 -7.37 2.24 0.35
C GLY A 26 -7.77 0.88 0.93
N ALA A 27 -6.85 0.22 1.64
CA ALA A 27 -7.12 -1.05 2.32
C ALA A 27 -8.14 -0.88 3.44
N ALA A 28 -8.01 0.17 4.25
CA ALA A 28 -8.97 0.49 5.30
C ALA A 28 -10.36 0.71 4.71
N LYS A 29 -10.47 1.55 3.68
CA LYS A 29 -11.73 1.83 3.00
C LYS A 29 -12.36 0.55 2.42
N GLN A 30 -11.57 -0.32 1.81
CA GLN A 30 -12.07 -1.59 1.28
C GLN A 30 -12.64 -2.47 2.38
N PHE A 31 -11.93 -2.61 3.50
CA PHE A 31 -12.41 -3.38 4.65
C PHE A 31 -13.69 -2.78 5.21
N THR A 32 -13.73 -1.46 5.41
CA THR A 32 -14.93 -0.74 5.86
C THR A 32 -16.09 -1.01 4.92
N CYS A 33 -15.94 -0.84 3.60
CA CYS A 33 -17.01 -1.08 2.62
C CYS A 33 -17.59 -2.51 2.68
N ASN A 34 -16.79 -3.51 3.05
CA ASN A 34 -17.26 -4.90 3.17
C ASN A 34 -18.05 -5.18 4.46
N HIS A 35 -17.88 -4.35 5.50
CA HIS A 35 -18.49 -4.53 6.82
C HIS A 35 -19.45 -3.39 7.20
N TYR A 36 -19.67 -2.43 6.29
CA TYR A 36 -20.40 -1.21 6.59
C TYR A 36 -21.91 -1.39 6.50
N GLU A 37 -22.62 -1.05 7.58
CA GLU A 37 -24.08 -1.15 7.71
C GLU A 37 -24.83 0.16 7.38
N TYR A 38 -24.20 1.10 6.66
CA TYR A 38 -24.82 2.37 6.24
C TYR A 38 -25.28 3.30 7.39
N ASP A 39 -24.66 3.21 8.57
CA ASP A 39 -24.88 4.12 9.70
C ASP A 39 -23.59 4.86 10.10
N PHE A 40 -23.69 6.16 10.42
CA PHE A 40 -22.51 6.97 10.74
C PHE A 40 -21.87 6.60 12.08
N ASN A 41 -22.67 6.29 13.11
CA ASN A 41 -22.13 5.96 14.43
C ASN A 41 -21.41 4.61 14.40
N SER A 42 -21.95 3.64 13.64
CA SER A 42 -21.26 2.38 13.41
C SER A 42 -19.95 2.58 12.64
N LEU A 43 -19.89 3.51 11.67
CA LEU A 43 -18.65 3.85 10.97
C LEU A 43 -17.59 4.41 11.92
N GLU A 44 -17.96 5.35 12.78
CA GLU A 44 -17.03 5.99 13.71
C GLU A 44 -16.38 4.96 14.65
N GLY A 45 -17.16 3.99 15.15
CA GLY A 45 -16.65 2.88 15.96
C GLY A 45 -15.82 1.86 15.16
N LEU A 46 -16.17 1.64 13.89
CA LEU A 46 -15.53 0.65 13.02
C LEU A 46 -14.14 1.12 12.54
N VAL A 47 -13.93 2.42 12.33
CA VAL A 47 -12.66 2.96 11.79
C VAL A 47 -11.44 2.53 12.62
N PRO A 48 -11.39 2.69 13.96
CA PRO A 48 -10.26 2.20 14.75
C PRO A 48 -9.99 0.70 14.60
N GLU A 49 -11.05 -0.12 14.55
CA GLU A 49 -10.94 -1.57 14.39
C GLU A 49 -10.36 -1.93 13.01
N VAL A 50 -10.84 -1.28 11.96
CA VAL A 50 -10.30 -1.44 10.60
C VAL A 50 -8.83 -1.09 10.56
N LEU A 51 -8.46 0.07 11.11
CA LEU A 51 -7.07 0.54 11.10
C LEU A 51 -6.14 -0.40 11.88
N ALA A 52 -6.63 -0.98 12.97
CA ALA A 52 -5.90 -1.98 13.77
C ALA A 52 -5.83 -3.36 13.10
N SER A 53 -6.80 -3.71 12.24
CA SER A 53 -6.83 -4.98 11.52
C SER A 53 -5.77 -5.07 10.42
N ILE A 54 -5.25 -3.93 9.94
CA ILE A 54 -4.23 -3.89 8.90
C ILE A 54 -2.87 -4.32 9.48
N PRO A 55 -2.29 -5.44 9.00
CA PRO A 55 -1.04 -5.94 9.55
C PRO A 55 0.14 -5.01 9.19
N PRO A 56 1.09 -4.74 10.10
CA PRO A 56 2.25 -3.90 9.83
C PRO A 56 3.07 -4.36 8.61
N GLN A 57 3.11 -5.67 8.35
CA GLN A 57 3.76 -6.26 7.18
C GLN A 57 3.19 -5.72 5.86
N LEU A 58 1.90 -5.38 5.82
CA LEU A 58 1.26 -4.81 4.65
C LEU A 58 1.67 -3.35 4.44
N ILE A 59 1.88 -2.59 5.52
CA ILE A 59 2.42 -1.22 5.47
C ILE A 59 3.82 -1.23 4.83
N TRP A 60 4.68 -2.18 5.24
CA TRP A 60 6.00 -2.35 4.63
C TRP A 60 5.93 -2.70 3.15
N LYS A 61 4.97 -3.53 2.74
CA LYS A 61 4.74 -3.86 1.32
C LYS A 61 4.30 -2.62 0.52
N TYR A 62 3.44 -1.77 1.08
CA TYR A 62 3.05 -0.52 0.45
C TYR A 62 4.22 0.45 0.29
N HIS A 63 5.03 0.61 1.34
CA HIS A 63 6.25 1.42 1.25
C HIS A 63 7.24 0.86 0.20
N ALA A 64 7.48 -0.45 0.18
CA ALA A 64 8.35 -1.05 -0.82
C ALA A 64 7.82 -0.81 -2.25
N ARG A 65 6.50 -0.90 -2.45
CA ARG A 65 5.86 -0.59 -3.73
C ARG A 65 6.13 0.85 -4.17
N THR A 66 5.95 1.83 -3.28
CA THR A 66 6.19 3.25 -3.63
C THR A 66 7.64 3.52 -4.00
N VAL A 67 8.60 2.87 -3.32
CA VAL A 67 10.02 2.97 -3.68
C VAL A 67 10.29 2.47 -5.10
N TYR A 68 9.66 1.36 -5.53
CA TYR A 68 9.80 0.90 -6.91
C TYR A 68 9.18 1.86 -7.93
N ILE A 69 8.04 2.46 -7.61
CA ILE A 69 7.41 3.46 -8.49
C ILE A 69 8.32 4.70 -8.59
N MET A 70 8.89 5.17 -7.49
CA MET A 70 9.87 6.26 -7.52
C MET A 70 11.09 5.91 -8.39
N ASP A 71 11.61 4.69 -8.27
CA ASP A 71 12.71 4.20 -9.11
C ASP A 71 12.33 4.19 -10.60
N THR A 72 11.10 3.81 -10.97
CA THR A 72 10.64 3.92 -12.37
C THR A 72 10.68 5.35 -12.88
N TYR A 73 10.27 6.32 -12.07
CA TYR A 73 10.35 7.74 -12.43
C TYR A 73 11.79 8.23 -12.56
N CYS A 74 12.68 7.82 -11.66
CA CYS A 74 14.11 8.13 -11.78
C CYS A 74 14.72 7.57 -13.08
N ASN A 75 14.20 6.45 -13.57
CA ASN A 75 14.62 5.82 -14.83
C ASN A 75 13.84 6.34 -16.07
N ASN A 76 13.06 7.43 -15.94
CA ASN A 76 12.24 8.01 -17.00
C ASN A 76 11.21 7.05 -17.63
N ILE A 77 10.76 6.04 -16.88
CA ILE A 77 9.69 5.15 -17.30
C ILE A 77 8.35 5.85 -17.03
N VAL A 78 7.51 5.91 -18.06
CA VAL A 78 6.23 6.63 -17.99
C VAL A 78 5.20 5.81 -17.20
N TYR A 79 4.49 6.48 -16.28
CA TYR A 79 3.41 5.87 -15.51
C TYR A 79 2.34 5.26 -16.42
N VAL A 80 1.88 4.03 -16.11
CA VAL A 80 0.87 3.27 -16.90
C VAL A 80 1.38 2.83 -18.30
N SER A 81 2.68 2.92 -18.59
CA SER A 81 3.21 2.29 -19.80
C SER A 81 3.31 0.75 -19.65
N PRO A 82 3.34 -0.02 -20.74
CA PRO A 82 3.58 -1.47 -20.67
C PRO A 82 4.90 -1.83 -19.96
N GLU A 83 5.91 -0.97 -20.10
CA GLU A 83 7.21 -1.09 -19.44
C GLU A 83 7.08 -0.84 -17.92
N TYR A 84 6.29 0.16 -17.52
CA TYR A 84 5.95 0.41 -16.12
C TYR A 84 5.20 -0.77 -15.50
N GLU A 85 4.17 -1.29 -16.19
CA GLU A 85 3.41 -2.43 -15.69
C GLU A 85 4.31 -3.66 -15.55
N SER A 86 5.19 -3.88 -16.53
CA SER A 86 6.17 -4.95 -16.45
C SER A 86 7.08 -4.75 -15.24
N TYR A 87 7.66 -3.57 -15.03
CA TYR A 87 8.59 -3.32 -13.94
C TYR A 87 7.96 -3.45 -12.55
N VAL A 88 6.78 -2.83 -12.36
CA VAL A 88 6.10 -2.79 -11.06
C VAL A 88 5.34 -4.08 -10.75
N HIS A 89 4.69 -4.70 -11.75
CA HIS A 89 3.87 -5.89 -11.53
C HIS A 89 4.62 -7.20 -11.72
N THR A 90 5.59 -7.32 -12.64
CA THR A 90 6.31 -8.61 -12.82
C THR A 90 7.27 -8.91 -11.69
N LYS A 91 7.87 -7.89 -11.08
CA LYS A 91 8.69 -8.06 -9.87
C LYS A 91 7.85 -8.54 -8.67
N TYR A 92 6.54 -8.26 -8.69
CA TYR A 92 5.55 -8.69 -7.69
C TYR A 92 4.81 -9.99 -8.10
N LYS A 93 5.09 -10.59 -9.27
CA LYS A 93 4.51 -11.88 -9.69
C LYS A 93 5.03 -13.08 -8.89
N SER A 94 6.03 -12.91 -8.01
CA SER A 94 6.52 -13.98 -7.13
C SER A 94 5.53 -14.41 -6.03
N HIS A 95 4.32 -13.84 -5.98
CA HIS A 95 3.28 -14.25 -5.04
C HIS A 95 2.39 -15.43 -5.50
N GLN A 96 2.52 -15.91 -6.74
CA GLN A 96 1.62 -16.94 -7.26
C GLN A 96 2.11 -18.38 -7.19
N HIS A 97 3.19 -18.70 -6.47
CA HIS A 97 3.54 -20.09 -6.20
C HIS A 97 4.17 -20.24 -4.80
N ILE A 98 3.32 -20.33 -3.77
CA ILE A 98 3.66 -21.19 -2.64
C ILE A 98 3.11 -22.56 -3.04
N ALA A 99 4.00 -23.51 -3.31
CA ALA A 99 3.58 -24.88 -3.52
C ALA A 99 2.97 -25.38 -2.21
N ILE A 100 1.73 -25.87 -2.28
CA ILE A 100 0.94 -26.40 -1.14
C ILE A 100 1.73 -27.49 -0.38
N SER A 101 2.76 -28.09 -1.00
CA SER A 101 3.67 -29.07 -0.40
C SER A 101 4.55 -28.55 0.76
N GLU A 102 4.68 -27.25 0.99
CA GLU A 102 5.51 -26.71 2.08
C GLU A 102 4.73 -26.42 3.39
N LEU A 103 3.41 -26.60 3.38
CA LEU A 103 2.54 -26.33 4.55
C LEU A 103 2.26 -27.57 5.43
N GLU A 104 2.69 -28.76 5.03
CA GLU A 104 2.46 -30.01 5.78
C GLU A 104 3.69 -30.51 6.56
N ALA A 105 4.73 -29.69 6.71
CA ALA A 105 6.00 -30.08 7.34
C ALA A 105 6.37 -29.28 8.60
N SER A 106 5.40 -28.71 9.34
CA SER A 106 5.66 -28.07 10.64
C SER A 106 4.63 -28.41 11.70
#